data_AF-A0A965TW26-F1
#
_entry.id   AF-A0A965TW26-F1
#
_cell.length_a   1.000
_cell.length_b   1.000
_cell.length_c   1.000
_cell.angle_alpha   90.00
_cell.angle_beta   90.00
_cell.angle_gamma   90.00
#
_symmetry.space_group_name_H-M   'P 1'
#
loop_
_entity.id
_entity.type
_entity.pdbx_description
1 polymer ?
#
loop_
_entity_poly.entity_id
_entity_poly.type
_entity_poly.pdbx_seq_one_letter_code
_entity_poly.pdbx_strand_id
1 'polypeptide(L)'
;LVQSLKPFGFLDYNKLQMNAYCVLSDSGTLSEESAMLNFAGVLIRTSTERPEVLDKGTIVIGGVTTNDIEQALEMAVTMRDNKEKTEMPDDYHDTNVSVKVVKLIQSYTKIVKETVWGK
;
A
#
# COMPACT_ATOMS: atom_id res chain seq x y z
N LEU A 1 -25.07 2.64 -11.13
CA LEU A 1 -25.69 2.49 -9.79
C LEU A 1 -24.56 2.50 -8.76
N VAL A 2 -24.71 3.19 -7.63
CA VAL A 2 -23.70 3.25 -6.53
C VAL A 2 -24.29 2.59 -5.29
N GLN A 3 -23.49 1.79 -4.58
CA GLN A 3 -23.90 1.13 -3.33
C GLN A 3 -22.93 1.46 -2.20
N SER A 4 -23.45 1.92 -1.07
CA SER A 4 -22.68 2.10 0.15
C SER A 4 -22.75 0.81 0.99
N LEU A 5 -21.60 0.25 1.32
CA LEU A 5 -21.47 -0.99 2.08
C LEU A 5 -21.07 -0.67 3.53
N LYS A 6 -21.42 -1.55 4.46
CA LYS A 6 -20.93 -1.45 5.85
C LYS A 6 -19.44 -1.79 5.91
N PRO A 7 -18.69 -1.32 6.92
CA PRO A 7 -17.31 -1.73 7.12
C PRO A 7 -17.18 -3.25 7.19
N PHE A 8 -16.16 -3.78 6.52
CA PHE A 8 -15.88 -5.20 6.41
C PHE A 8 -14.91 -5.66 7.51
N GLY A 9 -14.91 -6.96 7.81
CA GLY A 9 -13.78 -7.59 8.47
C GLY A 9 -12.55 -7.56 7.55
N PHE A 10 -11.35 -7.61 8.12
CA PHE A 10 -10.09 -7.52 7.36
C PHE A 10 -10.00 -8.52 6.20
N LEU A 11 -10.33 -9.79 6.45
CA LEU A 11 -10.25 -10.82 5.41
C LEU A 11 -11.28 -10.61 4.29
N ASP A 12 -12.49 -10.18 4.64
CA ASP A 12 -13.55 -9.89 3.67
C ASP A 12 -13.18 -8.67 2.82
N TYR A 13 -12.56 -7.66 3.44
CA TYR A 13 -12.08 -6.47 2.75
C TYR A 13 -10.96 -6.80 1.75
N ASN A 14 -9.95 -7.58 2.18
CA ASN A 14 -8.88 -8.02 1.27
C ASN A 14 -9.44 -8.86 0.12
N LYS A 15 -10.40 -9.75 0.41
CA LYS A 15 -11.07 -10.55 -0.63
C LYS A 15 -11.80 -9.64 -1.60
N LEU A 16 -12.48 -8.59 -1.13
CA LEU A 16 -13.13 -7.61 -1.99
C LEU A 16 -12.10 -6.89 -2.89
N GLN A 17 -11.01 -6.38 -2.32
CA GLN A 17 -9.95 -5.70 -3.08
C GLN A 17 -9.35 -6.58 -4.17
N MET A 18 -8.96 -7.82 -3.83
CA MET A 18 -8.35 -8.78 -4.76
C MET A 18 -9.28 -9.20 -5.92
N ASN A 19 -10.60 -9.03 -5.77
CA ASN A 19 -11.59 -9.42 -6.78
C ASN A 19 -12.28 -8.21 -7.43
N ALA A 20 -11.87 -6.98 -7.06
CA ALA A 20 -12.37 -5.78 -7.68
C ALA A 20 -11.77 -5.59 -9.09
N TYR A 21 -12.55 -4.98 -9.98
CA TYR A 21 -12.04 -4.57 -11.30
C TYR A 21 -10.91 -3.54 -11.18
N CYS A 22 -11.05 -2.58 -10.27
CA CYS A 22 -10.01 -1.64 -9.86
C CYS A 22 -10.38 -1.11 -8.47
N VAL A 23 -9.39 -0.87 -7.63
CA VAL A 23 -9.56 -0.27 -6.31
C VAL A 23 -9.13 1.20 -6.39
N LEU A 24 -10.10 2.11 -6.27
CA LEU A 24 -9.84 3.55 -6.08
C LEU A 24 -9.86 3.83 -4.57
N SER A 25 -8.76 4.29 -3.98
CA SER A 25 -8.68 4.53 -2.54
C SER A 25 -7.67 5.62 -2.18
N ASP A 26 -7.93 6.36 -1.11
CA ASP A 26 -7.02 7.35 -0.52
C ASP A 26 -6.18 6.78 0.62
N SER A 27 -6.36 5.49 0.95
CA SER A 27 -5.60 4.83 2.02
C SER A 27 -4.11 4.86 1.75
N GLY A 28 -3.32 5.24 2.76
CA GLY A 28 -1.85 5.16 2.70
C GLY A 28 -1.34 3.71 2.57
N THR A 29 -2.12 2.72 3.00
CA THR A 29 -1.76 1.29 2.87
C THR A 29 -2.08 0.71 1.51
N LEU A 30 -2.81 1.42 0.64
CA LEU A 30 -3.17 0.93 -0.70
C LEU A 30 -1.93 0.50 -1.49
N SER A 31 -0.86 1.30 -1.40
CA SER A 31 0.45 1.05 -2.00
C SER A 31 1.04 -0.30 -1.60
N GLU A 32 0.98 -0.63 -0.31
CA GLU A 32 1.50 -1.90 0.22
C GLU A 32 0.56 -3.06 -0.18
N GLU A 33 -0.74 -2.88 0.00
CA GLU A 33 -1.76 -3.88 -0.29
C GLU A 33 -1.80 -4.27 -1.77
N SER A 34 -1.77 -3.30 -2.69
CA SER A 34 -1.81 -3.57 -4.13
C SER A 34 -0.54 -4.26 -4.61
N ALA A 35 0.63 -3.86 -4.07
CA ALA A 35 1.91 -4.49 -4.37
C ALA A 35 1.97 -5.94 -3.87
N MET A 36 1.51 -6.20 -2.63
CA MET A 36 1.56 -7.54 -2.03
C MET A 36 0.50 -8.50 -2.59
N LEU A 37 -0.73 -8.00 -2.82
CA LEU A 37 -1.88 -8.81 -3.22
C LEU A 37 -2.13 -8.81 -4.73
N ASN A 38 -1.34 -8.05 -5.49
CA ASN A 38 -1.34 -7.98 -6.95
C ASN A 38 -2.72 -7.67 -7.57
N PHE A 39 -3.35 -6.58 -7.12
CA PHE A 39 -4.58 -6.04 -7.72
C PHE A 39 -4.35 -4.65 -8.31
N ALA A 40 -5.20 -4.24 -9.26
CA ALA A 40 -5.11 -2.90 -9.84
C ALA A 40 -5.62 -1.85 -8.84
N GLY A 41 -4.70 -1.07 -8.27
CA GLY A 41 -4.97 0.02 -7.35
C GLY A 41 -4.64 1.38 -7.96
N VAL A 42 -5.51 2.37 -7.72
CA VAL A 42 -5.27 3.78 -8.05
C VAL A 42 -5.40 4.60 -6.78
N LEU A 43 -4.33 5.31 -6.44
CA LEU A 43 -4.31 6.20 -5.29
C LEU A 43 -4.99 7.52 -5.66
N ILE A 44 -6.15 7.80 -5.06
CA ILE A 44 -6.88 9.07 -5.27
C ILE A 44 -6.31 10.19 -4.40
N ARG A 45 -5.01 10.46 -4.58
CA ARG A 45 -4.25 11.53 -3.91
C ARG A 45 -3.41 12.26 -4.94
N THR A 46 -2.91 13.44 -4.59
CA THR A 46 -1.98 14.22 -5.42
C THR A 46 -0.50 13.93 -5.11
N SER A 47 -0.22 13.18 -4.04
CA SER A 47 1.13 12.77 -3.62
C SER A 47 1.08 11.50 -2.77
N THR A 48 2.25 10.87 -2.59
CA THR A 48 2.45 9.68 -1.75
C THR A 48 3.69 9.83 -0.88
N GLU A 49 3.61 9.32 0.35
CA GLU A 49 4.73 9.14 1.28
C GLU A 49 5.51 7.84 1.05
N ARG A 50 5.07 7.02 0.08
CA ARG A 50 5.65 5.73 -0.30
C ARG A 50 6.34 5.86 -1.67
N PRO A 51 7.56 6.44 -1.77
CA PRO A 51 8.26 6.53 -3.05
C PRO A 51 8.63 5.15 -3.64
N GLU A 52 8.84 4.16 -2.79
CA GLU A 52 9.29 2.82 -3.17
C GLU A 52 8.31 2.08 -4.09
N VAL A 53 7.00 2.38 -4.02
CA VAL A 53 6.01 1.79 -4.94
C VAL A 53 6.05 2.42 -6.33
N LEU A 54 6.46 3.68 -6.43
CA LEU A 54 6.66 4.36 -7.72
C LEU A 54 7.91 3.83 -8.41
N ASP A 55 8.99 3.63 -7.65
CA ASP A 55 10.23 3.06 -8.16
C ASP A 55 10.03 1.67 -8.77
N LYS A 56 9.08 0.89 -8.21
CA LYS A 56 8.74 -0.45 -8.69
C LYS A 56 7.51 -0.51 -9.60
N GLY A 57 6.86 0.63 -9.85
CA GLY A 57 5.67 0.71 -10.72
C GLY A 57 4.48 -0.13 -10.26
N THR A 58 4.31 -0.30 -8.95
CA THR A 58 3.25 -1.18 -8.38
C THR A 58 1.92 -0.47 -8.14
N ILE A 59 1.86 0.85 -8.34
CA ILE A 59 0.65 1.66 -8.18
C ILE A 59 0.63 2.83 -9.17
N VAL A 60 -0.57 3.34 -9.46
CA VAL A 60 -0.77 4.59 -10.22
C VAL A 60 -1.37 5.65 -9.30
N ILE A 61 -0.80 6.87 -9.30
CA ILE A 61 -1.37 8.03 -8.62
C ILE A 61 -2.39 8.68 -9.55
N GLY A 62 -3.66 8.66 -9.16
CA GLY A 62 -4.78 9.13 -9.98
C GLY A 62 -5.20 10.57 -9.75
N GLY A 63 -4.57 11.29 -8.82
CA GLY A 63 -4.98 12.67 -8.51
C GLY A 63 -6.37 12.74 -7.88
N VAL A 64 -7.06 13.85 -8.11
CA VAL A 64 -8.40 14.13 -7.53
C VAL A 64 -9.40 14.67 -8.56
N THR A 65 -9.00 14.78 -9.83
CA THR A 65 -9.89 15.22 -10.91
C THR A 65 -10.44 14.01 -11.67
N THR A 66 -11.63 14.13 -12.24
CA THR A 66 -12.26 13.05 -13.00
C THR A 66 -11.36 12.54 -14.12
N ASN A 67 -10.75 13.45 -14.89
CA ASN A 67 -9.92 13.08 -16.03
C ASN A 67 -8.66 12.31 -15.62
N ASP A 68 -8.01 12.72 -14.52
CA ASP A 68 -6.81 12.05 -14.02
C ASP A 68 -7.15 10.64 -13.52
N ILE A 69 -8.28 10.50 -12.80
CA ILE A 69 -8.75 9.22 -12.27
C ILE A 69 -9.12 8.26 -13.41
N GLU A 70 -9.81 8.75 -14.45
CA GLU A 70 -10.18 7.94 -15.61
C GLU A 70 -8.94 7.39 -16.33
N GLN A 71 -7.94 8.24 -16.58
CA GLN A 71 -6.68 7.83 -17.21
C GLN A 71 -5.89 6.85 -16.34
N ALA A 72 -5.80 7.10 -15.04
CA ALA A 72 -5.09 6.24 -14.10
C ALA A 72 -5.76 4.86 -13.97
N LEU A 73 -7.09 4.81 -13.95
CA LEU A 73 -7.85 3.57 -13.93
C LEU A 73 -7.61 2.75 -15.21
N GLU A 74 -7.71 3.39 -16.37
CA GLU A 74 -7.46 2.71 -17.65
C GLU A 74 -6.04 2.14 -17.71
N MET A 75 -5.04 2.91 -17.28
CA MET A 75 -3.65 2.47 -17.22
C MET A 75 -3.45 1.29 -16.26
N ALA A 76 -3.92 1.41 -15.01
CA ALA A 76 -3.73 0.38 -13.99
C ALA A 76 -4.37 -0.95 -14.38
N VAL A 77 -5.58 -0.91 -14.94
CA VAL A 77 -6.28 -2.10 -15.43
C VAL A 77 -5.57 -2.70 -16.64
N THR A 78 -5.24 -1.88 -17.64
CA THR A 78 -4.59 -2.35 -18.87
C THR A 78 -3.25 -3.02 -18.57
N MET A 79 -2.42 -2.42 -17.71
CA MET A 79 -1.13 -3.00 -17.31
C MET A 79 -1.28 -4.35 -16.60
N ARG A 80 -2.24 -4.46 -15.67
CA ARG A 80 -2.53 -5.72 -15.00
C ARG A 80 -3.02 -6.79 -15.99
N ASP A 81 -3.95 -6.44 -16.87
CA ASP A 81 -4.57 -7.38 -17.81
C ASP A 81 -3.55 -7.89 -18.85
N ASN A 82 -2.61 -7.02 -19.25
CA ASN A 82 -1.45 -7.37 -20.08
C ASN A 82 -0.39 -8.18 -19.32
N LYS A 83 -0.53 -8.35 -18.00
CA LYS A 83 0.46 -8.98 -17.10
C LYS A 83 1.84 -8.33 -17.22
N GLU A 84 1.84 -7.00 -17.32
CA GLU A 84 3.08 -6.24 -17.28
C GLU A 84 3.84 -6.57 -16.01
N LYS A 85 5.16 -6.65 -16.13
CA LYS A 85 6.00 -7.07 -15.02
C LYS A 85 6.05 -5.96 -13.96
N THR A 86 5.61 -6.29 -12.75
CA THR A 86 5.83 -5.49 -11.55
C THR A 86 6.73 -6.26 -10.58
N GLU A 87 7.46 -5.54 -9.74
CA GLU A 87 8.28 -6.14 -8.68
C GLU A 87 7.81 -5.60 -7.33
N MET A 88 7.71 -6.45 -6.30
CA MET A 88 7.37 -5.97 -4.97
C MET A 88 8.52 -5.08 -4.44
N PRO A 89 8.24 -3.94 -3.78
CA PRO A 89 9.28 -3.17 -3.12
C PRO A 89 10.07 -4.03 -2.14
N ASP A 90 11.40 -3.86 -2.14
CA ASP A 90 12.31 -4.67 -1.33
C ASP A 90 11.99 -4.51 0.17
N ASP A 91 11.58 -3.30 0.58
CA ASP A 91 11.19 -2.95 1.95
C ASP A 91 9.95 -3.72 2.45
N TYR A 92 9.16 -4.33 1.55
CA TYR A 92 7.93 -5.05 1.89
C TYR A 92 8.15 -6.56 2.08
N HIS A 93 9.38 -7.07 1.85
CA HIS A 93 9.67 -8.50 1.90
C HIS A 93 9.88 -9.06 3.32
N ASP A 94 10.09 -8.19 4.31
CA ASP A 94 10.38 -8.60 5.68
C ASP A 94 9.17 -9.24 6.37
N THR A 95 9.23 -10.54 6.64
CA THR A 95 8.17 -11.29 7.35
C THR A 95 8.38 -11.41 8.86
N ASN A 96 9.53 -10.97 9.36
CA ASN A 96 9.95 -11.12 10.76
C ASN A 96 9.98 -9.79 11.52
N VAL A 97 9.20 -8.79 11.09
CA VAL A 97 9.15 -7.45 11.69
C VAL A 97 8.89 -7.49 13.20
N SER A 98 7.98 -8.35 13.66
CA SER A 98 7.68 -8.52 15.10
C SER A 98 8.92 -8.93 15.92
N VAL A 99 9.75 -9.83 15.38
CA VAL A 99 11.01 -10.25 16.01
C VAL A 99 12.02 -9.11 16.03
N LYS A 100 12.13 -8.33 14.94
CA LYS A 100 13.01 -7.15 14.89
C LYS A 100 12.61 -6.14 15.97
N VAL A 101 11.31 -5.83 16.07
CA VAL A 101 10.78 -4.87 17.04
C VAL A 101 11.05 -5.30 18.49
N VAL A 102 10.80 -6.56 18.85
CA VAL A 102 11.07 -7.06 20.22
C VAL A 102 12.56 -6.94 20.56
N LYS A 103 13.45 -7.30 19.64
CA LYS A 103 14.90 -7.17 19.85
C LYS A 103 15.33 -5.71 20.00
N LEU A 104 14.80 -4.81 19.18
CA LEU A 104 15.07 -3.37 19.26
C LEU A 104 14.64 -2.81 20.62
N ILE A 105 13.40 -3.07 21.06
CA ILE A 105 12.90 -2.61 22.36
C ILE A 105 13.81 -3.12 23.49
N GLN A 106 14.08 -4.43 23.53
CA GLN A 106 14.86 -5.04 24.61
C GLN A 106 16.29 -4.50 24.67
N SER A 107 16.93 -4.29 23.51
CA SER A 107 18.34 -3.86 23.43
C SER A 107 18.52 -2.36 23.63
N TYR A 108 17.65 -1.52 23.04
CA TYR A 108 17.82 -0.07 23.04
C TYR A 108 17.24 0.64 24.27
N THR A 109 16.34 0.00 25.01
CA THR A 109 15.70 0.65 26.18
C THR A 109 16.73 1.17 27.18
N LYS A 110 17.78 0.39 27.48
CA LYS A 110 18.85 0.81 28.41
C LYS A 110 19.64 1.99 27.84
N ILE A 111 20.03 1.89 26.56
CA ILE A 111 20.81 2.94 25.87
C ILE A 111 20.05 4.27 25.90
N VAL A 112 18.75 4.26 25.59
CA VAL A 112 17.91 5.48 25.59
C VAL A 112 17.79 6.06 27.00
N LYS A 113 17.64 5.24 28.04
CA LYS A 113 17.60 5.72 29.44
C LYS A 113 18.88 6.48 29.81
N GLU A 114 20.04 5.92 29.48
CA GLU A 114 21.32 6.54 29.80
C GLU A 114 21.58 7.79 28.93
N THR A 115 21.40 7.69 27.62
CA THR A 115 21.85 8.72 26.65
C THR A 115 20.87 9.88 26.44
N VAL A 116 19.57 9.64 26.55
CA VAL A 116 18.54 10.66 26.33
C VAL A 116 18.01 11.18 27.66
N TRP A 117 17.73 10.28 28.60
CA TRP A 117 17.08 10.63 29.86
C TRP A 117 18.03 10.83 31.04
N GLY A 118 19.32 10.48 30.90
CA GLY A 118 20.31 10.56 31.97
C GLY A 118 19.95 9.71 33.20
N LYS A 119 19.27 8.58 32.99
CA LYS A 119 18.83 7.63 34.04
C LYS A 119 19.52 6.28 33.93
#